data_AF-A0A9Q0R9L8-F1
#
_entry.id   AF-A0A9Q0R9L8-F1
#
_cell.length_a   1.000
_cell.length_b   1.000
_cell.length_c   1.000
_cell.angle_alpha   90.00
_cell.angle_beta   90.00
_cell.angle_gamma   90.00
#
_symmetry.space_group_name_H-M   'P 1'
#
loop_
_entity.id
_entity.type
_entity.pdbx_description
1 polymer ?
#
loop_
_entity_poly.entity_id
_entity_poly.type
_entity_poly.pdbx_seq_one_letter_code
_entity_poly.pdbx_strand_id
1 'polypeptide(L)'
;MIGFWGAIIDGDTSKQFNLPSNLRLTQATFDPKSTSDERVALLVEIEEQEHLVCTLKRFTEEICRLDLIFVKGEPIIFKVQGNSAVHLSGYFEPELAEEKDESESESESESDSGSENDNKEEEDDDIEDDDIEDDDDDIQENQNKDDIDDDVNNDANDDIKDNNVVQDDIKDPDEDEDEDDIEDDD
;
A
#
# COMPACT_ATOMS: atom_id res chain seq x y z
N MET A 1 16.18 -14.26 10.91
CA MET A 1 16.54 -13.13 10.02
C MET A 1 15.24 -12.44 9.64
N ILE A 2 15.11 -11.13 9.85
CA ILE A 2 13.94 -10.36 9.39
C ILE A 2 14.15 -10.07 7.90
N GLY A 3 13.25 -10.54 7.05
CA GLY A 3 13.34 -10.36 5.60
C GLY A 3 12.47 -9.19 5.15
N PHE A 4 13.02 -8.28 4.34
CA PHE A 4 12.23 -7.23 3.70
C PHE A 4 11.20 -7.85 2.74
N TRP A 5 10.00 -7.28 2.73
CA TRP A 5 8.96 -7.60 1.76
C TRP A 5 8.45 -6.32 1.11
N GLY A 6 8.16 -6.41 -0.19
CA GLY A 6 7.51 -5.33 -0.91
C GLY A 6 6.78 -5.83 -2.15
N ALA A 7 5.73 -5.12 -2.52
CA ALA A 7 4.92 -5.41 -3.70
C ALA A 7 4.38 -4.11 -4.31
N ILE A 8 4.08 -4.16 -5.60
CA ILE A 8 3.35 -3.10 -6.30
C ILE A 8 2.07 -3.74 -6.83
N ILE A 9 0.94 -3.11 -6.53
CA ILE A 9 -0.38 -3.49 -7.02
C ILE A 9 -0.86 -2.39 -7.97
N ASP A 10 -1.13 -2.75 -9.22
CA ASP A 10 -1.57 -1.80 -10.24
C ASP A 10 -2.98 -1.28 -9.94
N GLY A 11 -3.30 -0.09 -10.46
CA GLY A 11 -4.62 0.51 -10.30
C GLY A 11 -5.74 -0.37 -10.85
N ASP A 12 -6.89 -0.39 -10.16
CA ASP A 12 -8.06 -1.21 -10.49
C ASP A 12 -7.78 -2.72 -10.66
N THR A 13 -6.77 -3.23 -9.96
CA THR A 13 -6.43 -4.66 -9.94
C THR A 13 -6.46 -5.26 -8.54
N SER A 14 -6.45 -6.59 -8.48
CA SER A 14 -6.17 -7.33 -7.25
C SER A 14 -5.02 -8.31 -7.48
N LYS A 15 -4.30 -8.64 -6.40
CA LYS A 15 -3.19 -9.59 -6.43
C LYS A 15 -3.17 -10.43 -5.17
N GLN A 16 -3.11 -11.74 -5.37
CA GLN A 16 -2.98 -12.72 -4.31
C GLN A 16 -1.51 -12.99 -3.98
N PHE A 17 -1.19 -13.13 -2.70
CA PHE A 17 0.12 -13.53 -2.21
C PHE A 17 0.00 -14.75 -1.30
N ASN A 18 0.87 -15.73 -1.52
CA ASN A 18 1.08 -16.84 -0.60
C ASN A 18 2.29 -16.49 0.29
N LEU A 19 2.07 -16.39 1.59
CA LEU A 19 3.08 -15.93 2.53
C LEU A 19 3.97 -17.10 3.01
N PRO A 20 5.30 -17.02 2.85
CA PRO A 20 6.22 -18.03 3.38
C PRO A 20 6.38 -17.95 4.91
N SER A 21 6.04 -16.81 5.51
CA SER A 21 6.07 -16.55 6.96
C SER A 21 5.12 -15.39 7.28
N ASN A 22 4.90 -15.09 8.56
CA ASN A 22 4.04 -13.98 8.97
C ASN A 22 4.58 -12.67 8.40
N LEU A 23 3.73 -11.90 7.73
CA LEU A 23 4.07 -10.62 7.12
C LEU A 23 3.54 -9.50 8.00
N ARG A 24 4.43 -8.65 8.51
CA ARG A 24 4.05 -7.35 9.08
C ARG A 24 4.11 -6.29 7.98
N LEU A 25 2.95 -5.85 7.53
CA LEU A 25 2.81 -4.78 6.55
C LEU A 25 2.85 -3.43 7.27
N THR A 26 3.77 -2.56 6.84
CA THR A 26 4.11 -1.34 7.58
C THR A 26 3.82 -0.05 6.83
N GLN A 27 3.69 -0.11 5.50
CA GLN A 27 3.48 1.07 4.69
C GLN A 27 2.75 0.75 3.39
N ALA A 28 1.85 1.64 3.01
CA ALA A 28 1.31 1.75 1.66
C ALA A 28 1.66 3.14 1.12
N THR A 29 2.09 3.21 -0.14
CA THR A 29 2.57 4.45 -0.77
C THR A 29 1.98 4.61 -2.16
N PHE A 30 1.45 5.78 -2.44
CA PHE A 30 0.94 6.17 -3.75
C PHE A 30 2.08 6.11 -4.76
N ASP A 31 1.83 5.60 -5.97
CA ASP A 31 2.89 5.49 -6.97
C ASP A 31 3.48 6.88 -7.33
N PRO A 32 4.78 7.13 -7.05
CA PRO A 32 5.38 8.43 -7.31
C PRO A 32 5.47 8.76 -8.81
N LYS A 33 5.30 7.76 -9.69
CA LYS A 33 5.30 7.92 -11.14
C LYS A 33 3.93 8.19 -11.73
N SER A 34 2.86 8.03 -10.94
CA SER A 34 1.51 8.28 -11.39
C SER A 34 1.35 9.72 -11.83
N THR A 35 0.57 9.96 -12.88
CA THR A 35 0.17 11.30 -13.33
C THR A 35 -1.22 11.67 -12.84
N SER A 36 -1.95 10.73 -12.24
CA SER A 36 -3.28 10.95 -11.67
C SER A 36 -3.19 11.66 -10.32
N ASP A 37 -4.14 12.55 -10.06
CA ASP A 37 -4.40 13.18 -8.75
C ASP A 37 -5.65 12.59 -8.07
N GLU A 38 -6.23 11.55 -8.66
CA GLU A 38 -7.39 10.85 -8.11
C GLU A 38 -7.02 10.05 -6.85
N ARG A 39 -8.01 9.91 -5.96
CA ARG A 39 -7.87 9.10 -4.76
C ARG A 39 -7.81 7.62 -5.15
N VAL A 40 -6.88 6.90 -4.52
CA VAL A 40 -6.78 5.44 -4.58
C VAL A 40 -7.14 4.84 -3.23
N ALA A 41 -7.84 3.71 -3.22
CA ALA A 41 -8.11 2.93 -2.02
C ALA A 41 -7.37 1.59 -2.07
N LEU A 42 -6.69 1.25 -0.98
CA LEU A 42 -6.14 -0.09 -0.74
C LEU A 42 -7.15 -0.86 0.10
N LEU A 43 -7.54 -2.02 -0.40
CA LEU A 43 -8.37 -2.98 0.32
C LEU A 43 -7.61 -4.30 0.49
N VAL A 44 -8.00 -5.04 1.50
CA VAL A 44 -7.61 -6.44 1.69
C VAL A 44 -8.86 -7.29 1.67
N GLU A 45 -8.83 -8.41 0.98
CA GLU A 45 -9.88 -9.41 1.00
C GLU A 45 -9.43 -10.60 1.88
N ILE A 46 -10.24 -10.91 2.89
CA ILE A 46 -10.07 -12.01 3.84
C ILE A 46 -11.42 -12.72 3.94
N GLU A 47 -11.44 -14.05 3.78
CA GLU A 47 -12.69 -14.85 3.85
C GLU A 47 -13.83 -14.29 2.96
N GLU A 48 -13.50 -13.92 1.71
CA GLU A 48 -14.43 -13.32 0.74
C GLU A 48 -15.02 -11.95 1.14
N GLN A 49 -14.48 -11.32 2.20
CA GLN A 49 -14.90 -10.00 2.66
C GLN A 49 -13.81 -8.96 2.39
N GLU A 50 -14.18 -7.86 1.74
CA GLU A 50 -13.30 -6.73 1.48
C GLU A 50 -13.25 -5.75 2.67
N HIS A 51 -12.05 -5.37 3.07
CA HIS A 51 -11.77 -4.43 4.15
C HIS A 51 -10.95 -3.26 3.60
N LEU A 52 -11.47 -2.04 3.75
CA LEU A 52 -10.71 -0.83 3.42
C LEU A 52 -9.57 -0.66 4.43
N VAL A 53 -8.33 -0.62 3.94
CA VAL A 53 -7.13 -0.43 4.76
C VAL A 53 -6.74 1.04 4.82
N CYS A 54 -6.60 1.68 3.67
CA CYS A 54 -6.27 3.10 3.60
C CYS A 54 -6.71 3.72 2.28
N THR A 55 -6.76 5.05 2.26
CA THR A 55 -6.86 5.83 1.03
C THR A 55 -5.63 6.68 0.85
N LEU A 56 -5.18 6.80 -0.39
CA LEU A 56 -4.01 7.56 -0.76
C LEU A 56 -4.39 8.56 -1.85
N LYS A 57 -3.78 9.73 -1.83
CA LYS A 57 -4.01 10.77 -2.84
C LYS A 57 -2.76 11.61 -3.01
N ARG A 58 -2.42 11.88 -4.27
CA ARG A 58 -1.29 12.73 -4.63
C ARG A 58 -1.35 14.09 -3.92
N PHE A 59 -0.20 14.57 -3.47
CA PHE A 59 -0.01 15.86 -2.79
C PHE A 59 -0.68 16.04 -1.42
N THR A 60 -1.58 15.15 -0.99
CA THR A 60 -2.25 15.27 0.31
C THR A 60 -1.94 14.10 1.24
N GLU A 61 -2.01 12.87 0.74
CA GLU A 61 -1.82 11.65 1.54
C GLU A 61 -1.16 10.58 0.67
N GLU A 62 0.12 10.78 0.37
CA GLU A 62 0.87 9.89 -0.53
C GLU A 62 1.41 8.65 0.19
N ILE A 63 1.46 8.67 1.52
CA ILE A 63 2.00 7.58 2.35
C ILE A 63 1.03 7.32 3.49
N CYS A 64 0.67 6.06 3.70
CA CYS A 64 -0.05 5.59 4.87
C CYS A 64 0.83 4.62 5.67
N ARG A 65 1.00 4.89 6.97
CA ARG A 65 1.67 3.98 7.91
C ARG A 65 0.67 2.94 8.39
N LEU A 66 1.09 1.68 8.37
CA LEU A 66 0.27 0.53 8.73
C LEU A 66 0.96 -0.25 9.84
N ASP A 67 0.15 -1.00 10.59
CA ASP A 67 0.63 -2.01 11.53
C ASP A 67 -0.29 -3.23 11.46
N LEU A 68 -0.20 -3.95 10.34
CA LEU A 68 -1.04 -5.11 10.05
C LEU A 68 -0.19 -6.36 9.98
N ILE A 69 -0.63 -7.44 10.62
CA ILE A 69 0.03 -8.74 10.59
C ILE A 69 -0.85 -9.72 9.82
N PHE A 70 -0.26 -10.33 8.79
CA PHE A 70 -0.86 -11.39 8.00
C PHE A 70 -0.16 -12.71 8.32
N VAL A 71 -0.93 -13.72 8.73
CA VAL A 71 -0.38 -15.00 9.21
C VAL A 71 -0.01 -15.90 8.03
N LYS A 72 1.07 -16.67 8.18
CA LYS A 72 1.43 -17.68 7.18
C LYS A 72 0.34 -18.73 6.97
N GLY A 73 0.25 -19.28 5.76
CA GLY A 73 -0.67 -20.37 5.44
C GLY A 73 -2.03 -19.93 4.90
N GLU A 74 -2.41 -18.67 5.08
CA GLU A 74 -3.60 -18.09 4.46
C GLU A 74 -3.21 -17.22 3.25
N PRO A 75 -3.86 -17.38 2.09
CA PRO A 75 -3.64 -16.48 0.97
C PRO A 75 -4.23 -15.11 1.32
N ILE A 76 -3.46 -14.07 1.05
CA ILE A 76 -3.93 -12.69 1.19
C ILE A 76 -4.15 -12.08 -0.18
N ILE A 77 -5.23 -11.33 -0.35
CA ILE A 77 -5.53 -10.61 -1.58
C ILE A 77 -5.52 -9.12 -1.27
N PHE A 78 -4.60 -8.40 -1.91
CA PHE A 78 -4.63 -6.94 -1.92
C PHE A 78 -5.37 -6.47 -3.17
N LYS A 79 -6.26 -5.50 -3.01
CA LYS A 79 -7.00 -4.87 -4.09
C LYS A 79 -6.77 -3.37 -4.06
N VAL A 80 -6.54 -2.81 -5.23
CA VAL A 80 -6.42 -1.37 -5.43
C VAL A 80 -7.61 -0.90 -6.24
N GLN A 81 -8.33 0.10 -5.71
CA GLN A 81 -9.40 0.80 -6.42
C GLN A 81 -8.93 2.21 -6.76
N GLY A 82 -8.94 2.56 -8.05
CA GLY A 82 -8.44 3.81 -8.60
C GLY A 82 -7.29 3.60 -9.58
N ASN A 83 -7.06 4.60 -10.44
CA ASN A 83 -6.21 4.50 -11.63
C ASN A 83 -4.69 4.52 -11.37
N SER A 84 -4.24 4.47 -10.11
CA SER A 84 -2.83 4.58 -9.75
C SER A 84 -2.39 3.40 -8.89
N ALA A 85 -1.17 2.92 -9.16
CA ALA A 85 -0.60 1.81 -8.41
C ALA A 85 -0.31 2.20 -6.96
N VAL A 86 -0.26 1.19 -6.09
CA VAL A 86 0.14 1.31 -4.68
C VAL A 86 1.35 0.42 -4.42
N HIS A 87 2.39 1.02 -3.85
CA HIS A 87 3.59 0.34 -3.38
C HIS A 87 3.39 -0.04 -1.91
N LEU A 88 3.48 -1.33 -1.62
CA LEU A 88 3.37 -1.91 -0.29
C LEU A 88 4.75 -2.31 0.21
N SER A 89 5.04 -2.06 1.48
CA SER A 89 6.28 -2.51 2.10
C SER A 89 6.10 -2.95 3.56
N GLY A 90 6.94 -3.90 3.95
CA GLY A 90 6.88 -4.54 5.25
C GLY A 90 8.06 -5.49 5.44
N TYR A 91 7.90 -6.41 6.39
CA TYR A 91 8.89 -7.42 6.65
C TYR A 91 8.26 -8.71 7.19
N PHE A 92 8.93 -9.82 6.95
CA PHE A 92 8.57 -11.09 7.57
C PHE A 92 9.05 -11.12 9.01
N GLU A 93 8.15 -11.53 9.91
CA GLU A 93 8.51 -11.76 11.31
C GLU A 93 9.50 -12.94 11.40
N PRO A 94 10.44 -12.88 12.36
CA PRO A 94 11.31 -14.02 12.59
C PRO A 94 10.45 -15.18 13.09
N GLU A 95 10.52 -16.32 12.42
CA GLU A 95 10.01 -17.56 13.01
C GLU A 95 10.83 -17.82 14.27
N LEU A 96 10.19 -17.71 15.44
CA LEU A 96 10.73 -18.31 16.64
C LEU A 96 10.83 -19.78 16.30
N ALA A 97 12.05 -20.31 16.24
CA ALA A 97 12.23 -21.75 16.21
C ALA A 97 11.46 -22.25 17.43
N GLU A 98 10.37 -22.98 17.19
CA GLU A 98 9.81 -23.80 18.24
C GLU A 98 10.96 -24.68 18.69
N GLU A 99 11.56 -24.33 19.83
CA GLU A 99 12.45 -25.24 20.53
C GLU A 99 11.58 -26.47 20.74
N LYS A 100 11.81 -27.49 19.90
CA LYS A 100 11.34 -28.83 20.18
C LYS A 100 11.92 -29.14 21.53
N ASP A 101 11.07 -29.03 22.54
CA ASP A 101 11.30 -29.48 23.88
C ASP A 101 11.49 -31.01 23.82
N GLU A 102 12.69 -31.44 23.44
CA GLU A 102 13.21 -32.77 23.74
C GLU A 102 13.63 -32.78 25.22
N SER A 103 12.69 -32.54 26.13
CA SER A 103 12.83 -32.90 27.55
C SER A 103 12.29 -34.31 27.78
N GLU A 104 12.95 -35.29 27.15
CA GLU A 104 12.92 -36.67 27.64
C GLU A 104 13.93 -36.82 28.79
N SER A 105 13.40 -36.72 30.02
CA SER A 105 13.62 -37.69 31.12
C SER A 105 14.97 -37.76 31.87
N GLU A 106 14.85 -37.50 33.18
CA GLU A 106 15.60 -38.03 34.35
C GLU A 106 17.07 -37.63 34.60
N SER A 107 17.29 -36.78 35.61
CA SER A 107 18.03 -37.24 36.80
C SER A 107 17.75 -36.37 38.03
N GLU A 108 17.16 -37.01 39.02
CA GLU A 108 17.15 -36.64 40.43
C GLU A 108 18.55 -36.25 40.94
N SER A 109 18.73 -35.01 41.40
CA SER A 109 19.74 -34.72 42.43
C SER A 109 19.28 -33.60 43.36
N GLU A 110 18.81 -34.04 44.52
CA GLU A 110 18.71 -33.29 45.77
C GLU A 110 20.01 -32.54 46.10
N SER A 111 19.96 -31.21 46.23
CA SER A 111 20.73 -30.47 47.24
C SER A 111 20.18 -29.06 47.45
N ASP A 112 19.40 -28.97 48.52
CA ASP A 112 19.37 -27.90 49.50
C ASP A 112 20.58 -26.93 49.49
N SER A 113 20.32 -25.65 49.20
CA SER A 113 20.83 -24.57 50.06
C SER A 113 19.97 -23.32 49.87
N GLY A 114 19.24 -22.95 50.90
CA GLY A 114 18.49 -21.71 50.96
C GLY A 114 19.37 -20.46 50.84
N SER A 115 18.79 -19.43 50.21
CA SER A 115 19.05 -18.05 50.62
C SER A 115 17.83 -17.22 50.24
N GLU A 116 17.06 -16.88 51.27
CA GLU A 116 16.16 -15.73 51.28
C GLU A 116 16.98 -14.50 50.86
N ASN A 117 16.46 -13.71 49.92
CA ASN A 117 16.74 -12.28 49.91
C ASN A 117 15.56 -11.53 49.31
N ASP A 118 14.66 -11.13 50.20
CA ASP A 118 13.78 -9.99 50.01
C ASP A 118 14.63 -8.77 49.60
N ASN A 119 14.26 -8.11 48.51
CA ASN A 119 14.50 -6.68 48.35
C ASN A 119 13.37 -6.10 47.48
N LYS A 120 12.36 -5.60 48.19
CA LYS A 120 11.49 -4.51 47.73
C LYS A 120 12.38 -3.28 47.55
N GLU A 121 12.32 -2.62 46.40
CA GLU A 121 12.33 -1.15 46.34
C GLU A 121 11.43 -0.74 45.16
N GLU A 122 10.40 0.01 45.51
CA GLU A 122 9.50 0.74 44.62
C GLU A 122 10.19 2.05 44.27
N GLU A 123 10.20 2.44 42.99
CA GLU A 123 10.40 3.83 42.60
C GLU A 123 9.36 4.19 41.53
N ASP A 124 8.30 4.85 42.02
CA ASP A 124 7.42 5.75 41.27
C ASP A 124 8.28 6.88 40.69
N ASP A 125 8.37 6.96 39.37
CA ASP A 125 8.76 8.19 38.70
C ASP A 125 7.53 8.79 38.03
N ASP A 126 6.89 9.68 38.80
CA ASP A 126 5.94 10.70 38.35
C ASP A 126 6.58 11.52 37.21
N ILE A 127 6.17 11.29 35.97
CA ILE A 127 6.49 12.20 34.87
C ILE A 127 5.40 13.24 34.80
N GLU A 128 5.80 14.45 35.20
CA GLU A 128 5.04 15.70 35.23
C GLU A 128 4.40 16.01 33.86
N ASP A 129 3.10 16.31 33.90
CA ASP A 129 2.34 16.94 32.82
C ASP A 129 2.98 18.31 32.49
N ASP A 130 3.75 18.37 31.41
CA ASP A 130 4.15 19.64 30.81
C ASP A 130 2.97 20.19 29.99
N ASP A 131 2.28 21.16 30.59
CA ASP A 131 1.35 22.09 29.97
C ASP A 131 1.96 22.71 28.70
N ILE A 132 1.54 22.23 27.53
CA ILE A 132 1.80 22.93 26.26
C ILE A 132 0.76 24.03 26.14
N GLU A 133 1.18 25.25 26.47
CA GLU A 133 0.42 26.48 26.25
C GLU A 133 0.07 26.67 24.76
N ASP A 134 -1.19 27.01 24.53
CA ASP A 134 -1.77 27.44 23.25
C ASP A 134 -1.01 28.64 22.68
N ASP A 135 -0.35 28.47 21.54
CA ASP A 135 0.04 29.58 20.66
C ASP A 135 -0.94 29.64 19.46
N ASP A 136 -2.05 30.33 19.71
CA ASP A 136 -2.98 30.87 18.70
C ASP A 136 -2.25 31.98 17.91
N ASP A 137 -1.45 31.59 16.92
CA ASP A 137 -0.86 32.53 15.96
C ASP A 137 -1.83 32.82 14.79
N ASP A 138 -2.73 33.78 15.06
CA ASP A 138 -3.49 34.56 14.09
C ASP A 138 -2.55 35.29 13.10
N ILE A 139 -2.34 34.74 11.90
CA ILE A 139 -1.69 35.48 10.79
C ILE A 139 -2.52 35.45 9.50
N GLN A 140 -3.44 36.42 9.46
CA GLN A 140 -3.82 37.32 8.36
C GLN A 140 -3.88 36.78 6.91
N GLU A 141 -5.13 36.65 6.43
CA GLU A 141 -5.52 36.65 5.01
C GLU A 141 -4.93 37.85 4.27
N ASN A 142 -4.00 37.59 3.34
CA ASN A 142 -3.57 38.58 2.37
C ASN A 142 -4.44 38.47 1.11
N GLN A 143 -5.45 39.34 1.04
CA GLN A 143 -6.25 39.58 -0.15
C GLN A 143 -5.43 40.38 -1.18
N ASN A 144 -4.85 39.69 -2.17
CA ASN A 144 -4.48 40.34 -3.44
C ASN A 144 -5.54 40.05 -4.49
N LYS A 145 -6.49 40.97 -4.59
CA LYS A 145 -7.29 41.20 -5.80
C LYS A 145 -6.50 42.14 -6.68
N ASP A 146 -5.96 41.63 -7.78
CA ASP A 146 -5.58 42.47 -8.92
C ASP A 146 -6.52 42.12 -10.08
N ASP A 147 -7.48 43.02 -10.27
CA ASP A 147 -8.32 43.15 -11.45
C ASP A 147 -7.44 43.55 -12.65
N ILE A 148 -7.44 42.75 -13.71
CA ILE A 148 -7.04 43.21 -15.05
C ILE A 148 -8.12 42.73 -16.03
N ASP A 149 -9.14 43.57 -16.17
CA ASP A 149 -9.91 43.71 -17.40
C ASP A 149 -9.16 44.70 -18.31
N ASP A 150 -8.91 44.34 -19.57
CA ASP A 150 -9.11 45.25 -20.69
C ASP A 150 -9.05 44.51 -22.04
N ASP A 151 -10.22 44.49 -22.67
CA ASP A 151 -10.53 44.18 -24.06
C ASP A 151 -9.59 44.85 -25.08
N VAL A 152 -9.10 44.10 -26.07
CA VAL A 152 -9.02 44.60 -27.46
C VAL A 152 -9.32 43.47 -28.46
N ASN A 153 -10.56 43.49 -28.94
CA ASN A 153 -10.97 42.99 -30.26
C ASN A 153 -10.05 43.56 -31.36
N ASN A 154 -9.61 42.72 -32.29
CA ASN A 154 -9.59 43.16 -33.68
C ASN A 154 -9.92 42.02 -34.64
N ASP A 155 -10.66 42.45 -35.64
CA ASP A 155 -11.62 41.74 -36.45
C ASP A 155 -11.04 41.42 -37.83
N ALA A 156 -11.64 40.41 -38.44
CA ALA A 156 -11.83 40.24 -39.88
C ALA A 156 -10.66 39.85 -40.81
N ASN A 157 -11.06 38.94 -41.71
CA ASN A 157 -10.63 38.69 -43.09
C ASN A 157 -9.61 37.56 -43.29
N ASP A 158 -9.77 36.67 -44.25
CA ASP A 158 -10.84 36.35 -45.21
C ASP A 158 -10.32 35.09 -45.93
N ASP A 159 -11.18 34.10 -46.08
CA ASP A 159 -11.31 33.23 -47.26
C ASP A 159 -10.10 32.61 -48.01
N ILE A 160 -10.31 31.32 -48.38
CA ILE A 160 -10.15 30.73 -49.72
C ILE A 160 -9.22 29.50 -49.90
N LYS A 161 -9.91 28.35 -50.12
CA LYS A 161 -9.74 27.26 -51.12
C LYS A 161 -8.93 25.98 -50.82
N ASP A 162 -9.73 24.92 -50.67
CA ASP A 162 -9.89 23.78 -51.60
C ASP A 162 -8.72 22.83 -51.92
N ASN A 163 -9.09 21.55 -51.76
CA ASN A 163 -8.70 20.34 -52.50
C ASN A 163 -7.37 19.66 -52.14
N ASN A 164 -7.47 18.50 -51.47
CA ASN A 164 -7.35 17.25 -52.25
C ASN A 164 -7.96 16.02 -51.57
N VAL A 165 -8.65 15.25 -52.41
CA VAL A 165 -9.27 13.95 -52.19
C VAL A 165 -8.18 12.87 -52.11
N VAL A 166 -8.24 11.99 -51.10
CA VAL A 166 -8.03 10.54 -51.29
C VAL A 166 -8.90 9.79 -50.27
N GLN A 167 -9.94 9.14 -50.78
CA GLN A 167 -10.60 7.99 -50.15
C GLN A 167 -9.67 6.79 -50.35
N ASP A 168 -9.46 5.96 -49.34
CA ASP A 168 -9.12 4.55 -49.54
C ASP A 168 -9.70 3.72 -48.38
N ASP A 169 -10.84 3.11 -48.70
CA ASP A 169 -11.21 1.70 -48.48
C ASP A 169 -11.25 1.09 -47.08
N ILE A 170 -12.50 0.95 -46.62
CA ILE A 170 -12.98 -0.09 -45.70
C ILE A 170 -13.08 -1.42 -46.47
N LYS A 171 -12.54 -2.51 -45.91
CA LYS A 171 -13.05 -3.88 -46.11
C LYS A 171 -12.52 -4.85 -45.04
N ASP A 172 -13.35 -5.03 -44.01
CA ASP A 172 -13.96 -6.27 -43.50
C ASP A 172 -13.15 -7.54 -43.11
N PRO A 173 -13.76 -8.37 -42.22
CA PRO A 173 -13.11 -9.29 -41.29
C PRO A 173 -13.10 -10.76 -41.77
N ASP A 174 -12.73 -11.65 -40.84
CA ASP A 174 -12.83 -13.12 -40.82
C ASP A 174 -11.46 -13.84 -40.96
N GLU A 175 -11.08 -14.64 -39.97
CA GLU A 175 -11.21 -16.12 -40.04
C GLU A 175 -10.53 -16.77 -38.81
N ASP A 176 -11.35 -17.51 -38.06
CA ASP A 176 -10.97 -18.52 -37.08
C ASP A 176 -10.23 -19.67 -37.78
N GLU A 177 -9.11 -20.14 -37.23
CA GLU A 177 -8.64 -21.52 -37.48
C GLU A 177 -8.09 -22.13 -36.18
N ASP A 178 -8.92 -23.01 -35.60
CA ASP A 178 -8.54 -24.09 -34.71
C ASP A 178 -7.61 -25.07 -35.45
N GLU A 179 -6.47 -25.46 -34.86
CA GLU A 179 -5.86 -26.77 -35.12
C GLU A 179 -5.23 -27.32 -33.83
N ASP A 180 -5.98 -28.19 -33.18
CA ASP A 180 -5.47 -29.30 -32.37
C ASP A 180 -4.77 -30.31 -33.30
N ASP A 181 -3.56 -30.75 -32.94
CA ASP A 181 -3.11 -32.15 -32.97
C ASP A 181 -1.58 -32.22 -32.74
N ILE A 182 -1.14 -33.16 -31.90
CA ILE A 182 -0.40 -34.38 -32.29
C ILE A 182 0.16 -35.06 -31.01
N GLU A 183 -0.51 -36.17 -30.70
CA GLU A 183 -0.04 -37.54 -30.42
C GLU A 183 0.99 -37.91 -29.33
N ASP A 184 0.61 -39.03 -28.72
CA ASP A 184 1.28 -39.91 -27.76
C ASP A 184 2.66 -40.42 -28.22
N ASP A 185 3.59 -40.55 -27.27
CA ASP A 185 4.77 -41.41 -27.40
C ASP A 185 4.75 -42.46 -26.27
N ASP A 186 4.91 -43.73 -26.69
CA ASP A 186 4.92 -44.99 -25.92
C ASP A 186 5.90 -45.06 -24.73
#